data_AF-A0A6V7QKF7-F1
#
_entry.id   AF-A0A6V7QKF7-F1
#
_cell.length_a   1.000
_cell.length_b   1.000
_cell.length_c   1.000
_cell.angle_alpha   90.00
_cell.angle_beta   90.00
_cell.angle_gamma   90.00
#
_symmetry.space_group_name_H-M   'P 1'
#
loop_
_entity.id
_entity.type
_entity.pdbx_description
1 polymer ?
#
loop_
_entity_poly.entity_id
_entity_poly.type
_entity_poly.pdbx_seq_one_letter_code
_entity_poly.pdbx_strand_id
1 'polypeptide(L)'
;MINMPNWEEWSLVGSETGNPSSCSLRVMPRLEELRVIECPKLRALPKGLQQLRALRIFYVERAHTLSVIEDFLFITELDIIRNDGMERISNLPALKKLTIWRTPALKCVDNLVALQCLELRDYSMESLPEWLLRLVQQRAHLHDKNLQLVIRCNAAVIQRCLKGGPDWPIIECFSRVSAYTKDRSAYLEYTKQTGCYQTNQ
;
A
#
# COMPACT_ATOMS: atom_id res chain seq x y z
N MET A 1 8.30 -16.35 -3.06
CA MET A 1 8.10 -17.52 -2.19
C MET A 1 6.66 -17.61 -1.72
N ILE A 2 6.21 -18.84 -1.48
CA ILE A 2 4.86 -19.15 -1.04
C ILE A 2 4.96 -20.25 0.01
N ASN A 3 4.20 -20.13 1.11
CA ASN A 3 4.01 -21.14 2.15
C ASN A 3 5.33 -21.61 2.81
N MET A 4 6.03 -20.67 3.46
CA MET A 4 7.27 -20.92 4.18
C MET A 4 7.12 -20.54 5.67
N PRO A 5 6.47 -21.39 6.49
CA PRO A 5 6.03 -21.04 7.85
C PRO A 5 7.18 -20.82 8.85
N ASN A 6 8.35 -21.40 8.60
CA ASN A 6 9.51 -21.32 9.48
C ASN A 6 10.63 -20.42 8.95
N TRP A 7 10.40 -19.72 7.85
CA TRP A 7 11.46 -18.98 7.18
C TRP A 7 11.61 -17.58 7.76
N GLU A 8 12.78 -17.31 8.35
CA GLU A 8 13.02 -16.09 9.13
C GLU A 8 13.87 -15.06 8.38
N GLU A 9 14.85 -15.54 7.61
CA GLU A 9 15.85 -14.70 6.96
C GLU A 9 15.98 -15.04 5.49
N TRP A 10 15.98 -14.00 4.66
CA TRP A 10 16.31 -14.10 3.26
C TRP A 10 17.62 -13.37 2.98
N SER A 11 18.61 -14.09 2.46
CA SER A 11 19.86 -13.53 1.98
C SER A 11 20.05 -13.78 0.48
N LEU A 12 20.64 -12.81 -0.22
CA LEU A 12 21.10 -12.94 -1.61
C LEU A 12 22.63 -13.02 -1.58
N VAL A 13 23.19 -14.17 -1.17
CA VAL A 13 24.64 -14.36 -1.17
C VAL A 13 25.04 -15.15 -2.41
N GLY A 14 25.78 -14.51 -3.31
CA GLY A 14 26.69 -15.17 -4.25
C GLY A 14 28.11 -14.96 -3.75
N SER A 15 28.90 -16.04 -3.67
CA SER A 15 30.21 -16.10 -3.03
C SER A 15 31.28 -15.20 -3.66
N GLU A 16 32.14 -14.69 -2.77
CA GLU A 16 33.53 -14.21 -2.95
C GLU A 16 33.79 -13.03 -3.91
N THR A 17 33.77 -11.82 -3.35
CA THR A 17 34.95 -10.92 -3.21
C THR A 17 34.47 -9.51 -2.82
N GLY A 18 34.80 -9.08 -1.61
CA GLY A 18 35.22 -7.71 -1.27
C GLY A 18 34.37 -6.49 -1.63
N ASN A 19 33.10 -6.59 -2.05
CA ASN A 19 32.28 -5.39 -2.27
C ASN A 19 30.77 -5.61 -2.04
N PRO A 20 30.19 -5.15 -0.91
CA PRO A 20 28.78 -5.38 -0.55
C PRO A 20 27.77 -4.71 -1.50
N SER A 21 28.23 -3.84 -2.40
CA SER A 21 27.38 -3.05 -3.29
C SER A 21 27.16 -3.66 -4.68
N SER A 22 27.87 -4.73 -5.05
CA SER A 22 27.94 -5.19 -6.46
C SER A 22 27.36 -6.59 -6.76
N CYS A 23 27.16 -7.45 -5.75
CA CYS A 23 26.70 -8.83 -5.98
C CYS A 23 25.17 -9.00 -6.02
N SER A 24 24.39 -8.05 -5.51
CA SER A 24 22.96 -8.22 -5.30
C SER A 24 22.09 -8.18 -6.56
N LEU A 25 22.57 -7.54 -7.64
CA LEU A 25 21.82 -7.33 -8.88
C LEU A 25 21.94 -8.48 -9.90
N ARG A 26 22.93 -9.36 -9.74
CA ARG A 26 23.20 -10.43 -10.73
C ARG A 26 22.31 -11.66 -10.57
N VAL A 27 21.69 -11.85 -9.42
CA VAL A 27 20.97 -13.09 -9.10
C VAL A 27 19.62 -13.17 -9.82
N MET A 28 18.95 -12.04 -10.09
CA MET A 28 17.58 -12.02 -10.63
C MET A 28 17.30 -10.78 -11.54
N PRO A 29 18.04 -10.57 -12.64
CA PRO A 29 17.95 -9.35 -13.44
C PRO A 29 16.62 -9.15 -14.18
N ARG A 30 15.81 -10.22 -14.32
CA ARG A 30 14.52 -10.23 -15.02
C ARG A 30 13.33 -10.47 -14.09
N LEU A 31 13.52 -10.36 -12.78
CA LEU A 31 12.41 -10.55 -11.84
C LEU A 31 11.46 -9.35 -11.93
N GLU A 32 10.27 -9.59 -12.49
CA GLU A 32 9.24 -8.57 -12.67
C GLU A 32 8.20 -8.58 -11.54
N GLU A 33 7.97 -9.74 -10.93
CA GLU A 33 7.03 -9.92 -9.84
C GLU A 33 7.71 -10.58 -8.64
N LEU A 34 7.56 -9.96 -7.47
CA LEU A 34 7.95 -10.53 -6.19
C LEU A 34 6.69 -10.87 -5.40
N ARG A 35 6.61 -12.11 -4.93
CA ARG A 35 5.51 -12.58 -4.07
C ARG A 35 6.07 -13.15 -2.78
N VAL A 36 5.58 -12.67 -1.64
CA VAL A 36 5.90 -13.15 -0.29
C VAL A 36 4.57 -13.52 0.36
N ILE A 37 4.24 -14.81 0.33
CA ILE A 37 2.92 -15.31 0.75
C ILE A 37 3.11 -16.36 1.83
N GLU A 38 2.39 -16.22 2.95
CA GLU A 38 2.41 -17.18 4.05
C GLU A 38 3.84 -17.44 4.57
N CYS A 39 4.57 -16.35 4.81
CA CYS A 39 5.91 -16.33 5.36
C CYS A 39 5.91 -15.59 6.71
N PRO A 40 5.21 -16.12 7.74
CA PRO A 40 4.88 -15.38 8.96
C PRO A 40 6.08 -14.94 9.78
N LYS A 41 7.20 -15.67 9.72
CA LYS A 41 8.43 -15.38 10.49
C LYS A 41 9.46 -14.54 9.74
N LEU A 42 9.23 -14.23 8.46
CA LEU A 42 10.20 -13.49 7.64
C LEU A 42 10.33 -12.06 8.18
N ARG A 43 11.52 -11.69 8.66
CA ARG A 43 11.73 -10.41 9.35
C ARG A 43 12.12 -9.28 8.41
N ALA A 44 12.87 -9.59 7.37
CA ALA A 44 13.40 -8.60 6.45
C ALA A 44 13.60 -9.19 5.05
N LEU A 45 13.59 -8.30 4.07
CA LEU A 45 13.93 -8.60 2.69
C LEU A 45 15.39 -8.19 2.41
N PRO A 46 16.10 -8.90 1.51
CA PRO A 46 17.41 -8.48 1.07
C PRO A 46 17.34 -7.09 0.43
N LYS A 47 18.19 -6.15 0.88
CA LYS A 47 18.28 -4.79 0.29
C LYS A 47 18.55 -4.79 -1.22
N GLY A 48 19.16 -5.87 -1.73
CA GLY A 48 19.34 -6.08 -3.17
C GLY A 48 18.07 -5.99 -4.01
N LEU A 49 16.93 -6.41 -3.45
CA LEU A 49 15.64 -6.42 -4.16
C LEU A 49 15.14 -5.00 -4.47
N GLN A 50 15.49 -4.02 -3.63
CA GLN A 50 15.09 -2.62 -3.75
C GLN A 50 15.60 -1.97 -5.04
N GLN A 51 16.70 -2.50 -5.60
CA GLN A 51 17.39 -1.96 -6.79
C GLN A 51 17.04 -2.72 -8.08
N LEU A 52 16.16 -3.72 -8.03
CA LEU A 52 15.79 -4.52 -9.20
C LEU A 52 14.97 -3.67 -10.19
N ARG A 53 15.62 -3.26 -11.28
CA ARG A 53 15.02 -2.40 -12.31
C ARG A 53 13.84 -3.03 -13.05
N ALA A 54 13.85 -4.36 -13.18
CA ALA A 54 12.78 -5.12 -13.81
C ALA A 54 11.57 -5.31 -12.89
N LEU A 55 11.75 -5.19 -11.56
CA LEU A 55 10.68 -5.45 -10.61
C LEU A 55 9.60 -4.37 -10.70
N ARG A 56 8.36 -4.80 -10.96
CA ARG A 56 7.19 -3.93 -11.13
C ARG A 56 6.11 -4.20 -10.10
N ILE A 57 5.89 -5.47 -9.75
CA ILE A 57 4.80 -5.88 -8.87
C ILE A 57 5.40 -6.51 -7.62
N PHE A 58 4.95 -6.03 -6.46
CA PHE A 58 5.30 -6.64 -5.19
C PHE A 58 4.04 -6.99 -4.39
N TYR A 59 3.87 -8.27 -4.11
CA TYR A 59 2.74 -8.82 -3.38
C TYR A 59 3.20 -9.42 -2.05
N VAL A 60 2.61 -8.98 -0.94
CA VAL A 60 2.91 -9.45 0.41
C VAL A 60 1.62 -9.88 1.10
N GLU A 61 1.56 -11.13 1.53
CA GLU A 61 0.40 -11.69 2.21
C GLU A 61 0.81 -12.57 3.40
N ARG A 62 0.20 -12.32 4.57
CA ARG A 62 0.42 -13.12 5.79
C ARG A 62 1.91 -13.26 6.16
N ALA A 63 2.71 -12.22 5.93
CA ALA A 63 4.09 -12.09 6.36
C ALA A 63 4.17 -11.27 7.64
N HIS A 64 3.57 -11.80 8.72
CA HIS A 64 3.27 -11.04 9.94
C HIS A 64 4.49 -10.39 10.62
N THR A 65 5.70 -10.91 10.46
CA THR A 65 6.91 -10.31 11.05
C THR A 65 7.57 -9.25 10.17
N LEU A 66 7.20 -9.17 8.88
CA LEU A 66 7.72 -8.15 7.98
C LEU A 66 7.03 -6.81 8.29
N SER A 67 7.77 -5.90 8.93
CA SER A 67 7.20 -4.64 9.44
C SER A 67 7.44 -3.42 8.55
N VAL A 68 8.39 -3.50 7.61
CA VAL A 68 8.78 -2.36 6.77
C VAL A 68 8.94 -2.77 5.32
N ILE A 69 8.36 -1.98 4.41
CA ILE A 69 8.64 -1.99 2.97
C ILE A 69 9.10 -0.59 2.57
N GLU A 70 10.38 -0.47 2.23
CA GLU A 70 10.96 0.81 1.84
C GLU A 70 11.96 0.70 0.70
N ASP A 71 12.21 1.82 0.02
CA ASP A 71 13.25 2.03 -0.99
C ASP A 71 13.13 1.17 -2.27
N PHE A 72 11.97 0.55 -2.53
CA PHE A 72 11.74 -0.13 -3.81
C PHE A 72 11.49 0.92 -4.91
N LEU A 73 12.56 1.26 -5.63
CA LEU A 73 12.58 2.40 -6.55
C LEU A 73 11.76 2.21 -7.83
N PHE A 74 11.49 0.96 -8.20
CA PHE A 74 11.00 0.60 -9.52
C PHE A 74 9.64 -0.11 -9.52
N ILE A 75 9.10 -0.44 -8.34
CA ILE A 75 7.79 -1.07 -8.23
C ILE A 75 6.70 -0.07 -8.59
N THR A 76 5.75 -0.52 -9.39
CA THR A 76 4.58 0.25 -9.82
C THR A 76 3.32 -0.19 -9.11
N GLU A 77 3.27 -1.44 -8.63
CA GLU A 77 2.14 -1.99 -7.88
C GLU A 77 2.62 -2.69 -6.60
N LEU A 78 1.94 -2.40 -5.49
CA LEU A 78 2.18 -3.01 -4.19
C LEU A 78 0.86 -3.44 -3.58
N ASP A 79 0.74 -4.73 -3.28
CA ASP A 79 -0.41 -5.30 -2.60
C ASP A 79 0.04 -5.86 -1.24
N ILE A 80 -0.59 -5.39 -0.15
CA ILE A 80 -0.34 -5.84 1.22
C ILE A 80 -1.64 -6.36 1.80
N ILE A 81 -1.66 -7.66 2.07
CA ILE A 81 -2.89 -8.38 2.42
C ILE A 81 -2.72 -9.17 3.71
N ARG A 82 -3.55 -8.88 4.71
CA ARG A 82 -3.59 -9.61 5.99
C ARG A 82 -2.21 -9.65 6.67
N ASN A 83 -1.51 -8.52 6.69
CA ASN A 83 -0.19 -8.39 7.34
C ASN A 83 -0.34 -7.62 8.66
N ASP A 84 -0.48 -8.37 9.75
CA ASP A 84 -0.79 -7.77 11.05
C ASP A 84 0.38 -7.03 11.71
N GLY A 85 1.62 -7.25 11.27
CA GLY A 85 2.81 -6.55 11.80
C GLY A 85 3.44 -5.52 10.85
N MET A 86 2.82 -5.24 9.70
CA MET A 86 3.31 -4.22 8.78
C MET A 86 3.07 -2.82 9.38
N GLU A 87 4.13 -2.06 9.63
CA GLU A 87 4.07 -0.76 10.29
C GLU A 87 4.38 0.42 9.35
N ARG A 88 5.26 0.23 8.35
CA ARG A 88 5.74 1.31 7.49
C ARG A 88 5.86 0.91 6.03
N ILE A 89 5.37 1.79 5.16
CA ILE A 89 5.55 1.76 3.71
C ILE A 89 6.12 3.11 3.29
N SER A 90 7.32 3.18 2.76
CA SER A 90 7.93 4.48 2.44
C SER A 90 8.89 4.49 1.27
N ASN A 91 9.06 5.65 0.65
CA ASN A 91 10.05 5.89 -0.41
C ASN A 91 9.90 4.93 -1.61
N LEU A 92 8.71 4.95 -2.22
CA LEU A 92 8.38 4.15 -3.39
C LEU A 92 8.05 5.08 -4.57
N PRO A 93 9.06 5.71 -5.18
CA PRO A 93 8.86 6.84 -6.10
C PRO A 93 8.14 6.47 -7.40
N ALA A 94 8.20 5.20 -7.84
CA ALA A 94 7.51 4.72 -9.04
C ALA A 94 6.14 4.09 -8.77
N LEU A 95 5.72 3.98 -7.50
CA LEU A 95 4.51 3.28 -7.12
C LEU A 95 3.26 4.03 -7.60
N LYS A 96 2.47 3.40 -8.46
CA LYS A 96 1.22 3.95 -9.00
C LYS A 96 -0.01 3.41 -8.31
N LYS A 97 0.04 2.17 -7.83
CA LYS A 97 -1.08 1.50 -7.18
C LYS A 97 -0.65 0.86 -5.87
N LEU A 98 -1.38 1.17 -4.82
CA LEU A 98 -1.23 0.57 -3.49
C LEU A 98 -2.55 -0.06 -3.07
N THR A 99 -2.54 -1.36 -2.78
CA THR A 99 -3.67 -2.07 -2.18
C THR A 99 -3.32 -2.47 -0.76
N ILE A 100 -4.14 -2.09 0.20
CA ILE A 100 -4.01 -2.50 1.59
C ILE A 100 -5.30 -3.20 2.01
N TRP A 101 -5.17 -4.46 2.42
CA TRP A 101 -6.28 -5.24 2.96
C TRP A 101 -5.93 -5.72 4.36
N ARG A 102 -6.72 -5.29 5.36
CA ARG A 102 -6.64 -5.74 6.77
C ARG A 102 -5.20 -5.73 7.28
N THR A 103 -4.66 -4.53 7.47
CA THR A 103 -3.27 -4.29 7.89
C THR A 103 -3.28 -3.32 9.08
N PRO A 104 -3.70 -3.78 10.28
CA PRO A 104 -4.05 -2.90 11.40
C PRO A 104 -2.87 -2.19 12.06
N ALA A 105 -1.65 -2.71 11.94
CA ALA A 105 -0.46 -2.10 12.53
C ALA A 105 0.15 -0.97 11.68
N LEU A 106 -0.38 -0.71 10.48
CA LEU A 106 0.19 0.26 9.54
C LEU A 106 0.02 1.69 10.07
N LYS A 107 1.16 2.36 10.32
CA LYS A 107 1.22 3.70 10.94
C LYS A 107 1.82 4.76 10.03
N CYS A 108 2.68 4.35 9.09
CA CYS A 108 3.44 5.27 8.23
C CYS A 108 3.30 4.86 6.76
N VAL A 109 2.84 5.78 5.92
CA VAL A 109 2.76 5.63 4.47
C VAL A 109 3.21 6.94 3.83
N ASP A 110 4.49 6.99 3.43
CA ASP A 110 5.16 8.25 3.12
C ASP A 110 5.94 8.20 1.79
N ASN A 111 6.18 9.35 1.16
CA ASN A 111 7.00 9.47 -0.06
C ASN A 111 6.56 8.56 -1.23
N LEU A 112 5.25 8.49 -1.49
CA LEU A 112 4.68 7.73 -2.61
C LEU A 112 4.38 8.64 -3.82
N VAL A 113 5.33 9.46 -4.28
CA VAL A 113 5.06 10.62 -5.19
C VAL A 113 4.28 10.28 -6.48
N ALA A 114 4.46 9.10 -7.08
CA ALA A 114 3.74 8.69 -8.28
C ALA A 114 2.38 8.01 -8.05
N LEU A 115 1.90 7.91 -6.80
CA LEU A 115 0.68 7.18 -6.46
C LEU A 115 -0.54 7.77 -7.16
N GLN A 116 -1.28 6.92 -7.88
CA GLN A 116 -2.49 7.27 -8.61
C GLN A 116 -3.73 6.58 -8.03
N CYS A 117 -3.58 5.37 -7.50
CA CYS A 117 -4.68 4.58 -6.97
C CYS A 117 -4.32 3.98 -5.61
N LEU A 118 -5.17 4.24 -4.61
CA LEU A 118 -5.10 3.63 -3.30
C LEU A 118 -6.39 2.83 -3.05
N GLU A 119 -6.27 1.52 -2.86
CA GLU A 119 -7.39 0.66 -2.44
C GLU A 119 -7.21 0.27 -0.97
N LEU A 120 -8.19 0.61 -0.15
CA LEU A 120 -8.30 0.21 1.25
C LEU A 120 -9.44 -0.79 1.41
N ARG A 121 -9.14 -1.97 1.96
CA ARG A 121 -10.15 -2.98 2.29
C ARG A 121 -10.04 -3.37 3.75
N ASP A 122 -11.01 -2.94 4.55
CA ASP A 122 -11.12 -3.34 5.94
C ASP A 122 -12.57 -3.17 6.43
N TYR A 123 -13.24 -4.29 6.69
CA TYR A 123 -14.62 -4.30 7.19
C TYR A 123 -14.70 -4.19 8.72
N SER A 124 -13.57 -4.36 9.41
CA SER A 124 -13.44 -4.19 10.87
C SER A 124 -12.99 -2.79 11.29
N MET A 125 -12.62 -1.94 10.33
CA MET A 125 -12.19 -0.56 10.59
C MET A 125 -13.32 0.28 11.21
N GLU A 126 -12.97 1.10 12.21
CA GLU A 126 -13.92 2.01 12.86
C GLU A 126 -13.86 3.45 12.29
N SER A 127 -12.71 3.84 11.75
CA SER A 127 -12.45 5.15 11.14
C SER A 127 -11.32 5.07 10.12
N LEU A 128 -11.22 6.03 9.21
CA LEU A 128 -10.08 6.09 8.29
C LEU A 128 -8.76 6.23 9.05
N PRO A 129 -7.68 5.55 8.62
CA PRO A 129 -6.43 5.54 9.36
C PRO A 129 -5.72 6.90 9.27
N GLU A 130 -5.09 7.32 10.36
CA GLU A 130 -4.43 8.65 10.45
C GLU A 130 -3.35 8.88 9.39
N TRP A 131 -2.64 7.82 8.99
CA TRP A 131 -1.61 7.92 7.96
C TRP A 131 -2.19 8.38 6.61
N LEU A 132 -3.47 8.13 6.35
CA LEU A 132 -4.13 8.51 5.10
C LEU A 132 -4.19 10.05 4.96
N LEU A 133 -4.47 10.75 6.06
CA LEU A 133 -4.44 12.21 6.10
C LEU A 133 -3.03 12.74 5.87
N ARG A 134 -2.02 12.12 6.51
CA ARG A 134 -0.61 12.52 6.34
C ARG A 134 -0.14 12.32 4.89
N LEU A 135 -0.52 11.20 4.27
CA LEU A 135 -0.21 10.90 2.87
C LEU A 135 -0.74 11.99 1.93
N VAL A 136 -2.00 12.41 2.09
CA VAL A 136 -2.56 13.47 1.23
C VAL A 136 -1.96 14.85 1.51
N GLN A 137 -1.66 15.16 2.78
CA GLN A 137 -1.01 16.42 3.16
C GLN A 137 0.39 16.54 2.56
N GLN A 138 1.17 15.44 2.59
CA GLN A 138 2.49 15.40 1.95
C GLN A 138 2.40 15.63 0.43
N ARG A 139 1.31 15.18 -0.21
CA ARG A 139 1.11 15.32 -1.66
C ARG A 139 0.48 16.65 -2.08
N ALA A 140 0.13 17.55 -1.15
CA ALA A 140 -0.60 18.77 -1.45
C ALA A 140 0.11 19.67 -2.49
N HIS A 141 1.44 19.65 -2.53
CA HIS A 141 2.26 20.43 -3.47
C HIS A 141 2.36 19.83 -4.88
N LEU A 142 1.99 18.55 -5.07
CA LEU A 142 2.18 17.84 -6.34
C LEU A 142 1.12 18.20 -7.40
N HIS A 143 0.13 19.04 -7.05
CA HIS A 143 -1.01 19.40 -7.92
C HIS A 143 -1.63 18.17 -8.62
N ASP A 144 -1.62 17.02 -7.96
CA ASP A 144 -2.02 15.76 -8.55
C ASP A 144 -3.54 15.67 -8.64
N LYS A 145 -4.06 15.85 -9.85
CA LYS A 145 -5.50 15.86 -10.13
C LYS A 145 -6.10 14.46 -10.30
N ASN A 146 -5.30 13.40 -10.18
CA ASN A 146 -5.72 12.05 -10.56
C ASN A 146 -5.62 11.02 -9.42
N LEU A 147 -5.29 11.42 -8.19
CA LEU A 147 -5.26 10.50 -7.06
C LEU A 147 -6.67 9.98 -6.73
N GLN A 148 -6.86 8.68 -6.90
CA GLN A 148 -8.09 7.94 -6.65
C GLN A 148 -7.99 7.14 -5.35
N LEU A 149 -9.06 7.17 -4.56
CA LEU A 149 -9.25 6.32 -3.38
C LEU A 149 -10.43 5.37 -3.59
N VAL A 150 -10.20 4.09 -3.35
CA VAL A 150 -11.25 3.07 -3.32
C VAL A 150 -11.29 2.48 -1.92
N ILE A 151 -12.45 2.50 -1.26
CA ILE A 151 -12.62 1.98 0.09
C ILE A 151 -13.66 0.87 0.08
N ARG A 152 -13.32 -0.28 0.64
CA ARG A 152 -14.23 -1.38 0.90
C ARG A 152 -14.30 -1.61 2.40
N CYS A 153 -15.31 -1.05 3.04
CA CYS A 153 -15.45 -0.97 4.49
C CYS A 153 -16.89 -1.26 4.94
N ASN A 154 -17.15 -1.15 6.24
CA ASN A 154 -18.52 -1.22 6.78
C ASN A 154 -19.27 0.12 6.59
N ALA A 155 -20.59 0.09 6.78
CA ALA A 155 -21.44 1.26 6.59
C ALA A 155 -21.11 2.41 7.56
N ALA A 156 -20.66 2.12 8.78
CA ALA A 156 -20.30 3.17 9.76
C ALA A 156 -19.11 4.02 9.28
N VAL A 157 -18.10 3.41 8.65
CA VAL A 157 -16.99 4.16 8.03
C VAL A 157 -17.49 5.00 6.85
N ILE A 158 -18.41 4.48 6.03
CA ILE A 158 -19.00 5.25 4.92
C ILE A 158 -19.75 6.48 5.45
N GLN A 159 -20.53 6.33 6.53
CA GLN A 159 -21.24 7.43 7.20
C GLN A 159 -20.27 8.53 7.67
N ARG A 160 -19.11 8.15 8.22
CA ARG A 160 -18.05 9.10 8.60
C ARG A 160 -17.45 9.85 7.41
N CYS A 161 -17.41 9.19 6.25
CA CYS A 161 -16.86 9.71 4.99
C CYS A 161 -17.84 10.61 4.23
N LEU A 162 -19.12 10.73 4.64
CA LEU A 162 -20.09 11.60 3.97
C LEU A 162 -19.73 13.07 4.13
N LYS A 163 -20.24 13.92 3.23
CA LYS A 163 -19.99 15.36 3.27
C LYS A 163 -20.40 16.00 4.60
N GLY A 164 -19.45 16.64 5.28
CA GLY A 164 -19.64 17.20 6.63
C GLY A 164 -19.36 16.20 7.78
N GLY A 165 -19.08 14.94 7.47
CA GLY A 165 -18.67 13.93 8.43
C GLY A 165 -17.21 14.09 8.90
N PRO A 166 -16.81 13.40 9.97
CA PRO A 166 -15.48 13.53 10.57
C PRO A 166 -14.33 13.11 9.64
N ASP A 167 -14.57 12.20 8.71
CA ASP A 167 -13.54 11.72 7.77
C ASP A 167 -13.61 12.47 6.42
N TRP A 168 -14.59 13.36 6.21
CA TRP A 168 -14.73 14.17 4.99
C TRP A 168 -13.49 15.00 4.60
N PRO A 169 -12.76 15.63 5.55
CA PRO A 169 -11.56 16.40 5.22
C PRO A 169 -10.47 15.55 4.51
N ILE A 170 -10.45 14.24 4.77
CA ILE A 170 -9.58 13.30 4.06
C ILE A 170 -10.14 13.03 2.66
N ILE A 171 -11.44 12.73 2.56
CA ILE A 171 -12.12 12.41 1.30
C ILE A 171 -12.00 13.54 0.27
N GLU A 172 -12.17 14.79 0.67
CA GLU A 172 -12.13 15.94 -0.24
C GLU A 172 -10.72 16.26 -0.81
N CYS A 173 -9.68 15.65 -0.23
CA CYS A 173 -8.31 15.74 -0.74
C CYS A 173 -8.12 14.88 -2.00
N PHE A 174 -8.93 13.83 -2.19
CA PHE A 174 -8.85 12.96 -3.36
C PHE A 174 -9.60 13.53 -4.56
N SER A 175 -9.12 13.21 -5.76
CA SER A 175 -9.78 13.62 -7.00
C SER A 175 -11.04 12.81 -7.29
N ARG A 176 -11.00 11.53 -6.93
CA ARG A 176 -12.08 10.56 -7.06
C ARG A 176 -12.07 9.62 -5.87
N VAL A 177 -13.24 9.41 -5.28
CA VAL A 177 -13.45 8.46 -4.20
C VAL A 177 -14.61 7.54 -4.54
N SER A 178 -14.42 6.25 -4.30
CA SER A 178 -15.48 5.24 -4.34
C SER A 178 -15.40 4.39 -3.08
N ALA A 179 -16.38 4.53 -2.19
CA ALA A 179 -16.51 3.72 -0.98
C ALA A 179 -17.77 2.86 -1.08
N TYR A 180 -17.70 1.57 -0.70
CA TYR A 180 -18.88 0.71 -0.69
C TYR A 180 -18.74 -0.48 0.27
N THR A 181 -19.87 -0.93 0.81
CA THR A 181 -19.95 -2.17 1.60
C THR A 181 -19.85 -3.41 0.72
N LYS A 182 -19.57 -4.56 1.33
CA LYS A 182 -19.42 -5.84 0.61
C LYS A 182 -20.67 -6.22 -0.20
N ASP A 183 -21.84 -5.95 0.37
CA ASP A 183 -23.16 -6.19 -0.20
C ASP A 183 -23.70 -4.99 -1.02
N ARG A 184 -22.93 -3.89 -1.12
CA ARG A 184 -23.32 -2.61 -1.75
C ARG A 184 -24.57 -1.97 -1.15
N SER A 185 -24.95 -2.34 0.07
CA SER A 185 -26.05 -1.70 0.81
C SER A 185 -25.75 -0.24 1.18
N ALA A 186 -24.48 0.11 1.32
CA ALA A 186 -24.02 1.48 1.50
C ALA A 186 -22.93 1.82 0.49
N TYR A 187 -23.00 3.02 -0.10
CA TYR A 187 -21.94 3.52 -0.98
C TYR A 187 -21.80 5.04 -0.93
N LEU A 188 -20.62 5.51 -1.31
CA LEU A 188 -20.28 6.90 -1.57
C LEU A 188 -19.44 6.96 -2.85
N GLU A 189 -19.88 7.76 -3.81
CA GLU A 189 -19.09 8.14 -4.98
C GLU A 189 -18.90 9.65 -4.99
N TYR A 190 -17.66 10.08 -5.13
CA TYR A 190 -17.29 11.49 -5.17
C TYR A 190 -16.27 11.72 -6.27
N THR A 191 -16.49 12.74 -7.10
CA THR A 191 -15.53 13.20 -8.10
C THR A 191 -15.40 14.73 -8.02
N LYS A 192 -14.21 15.19 -7.62
CA LYS A 192 -13.94 16.60 -7.36
C LYS A 192 -14.06 17.49 -8.59
N GLN A 193 -13.59 17.01 -9.74
CA GLN A 193 -13.55 17.78 -10.99
C GLN A 193 -14.95 18.07 -11.56
N THR A 194 -15.87 17.11 -11.44
CA THR A 194 -17.24 17.23 -11.95
C THR A 194 -18.23 17.70 -10.89
N GLY A 195 -17.79 17.77 -9.62
CA GLY A 195 -18.68 17.98 -8.48
C GLY A 195 -19.66 16.83 -8.25
N CYS A 196 -19.47 15.68 -8.92
CA CYS A 196 -20.34 14.53 -8.76
C CYS A 196 -20.23 14.00 -7.33
N TYR A 197 -21.37 13.84 -6.66
CA TYR A 197 -21.49 13.28 -5.33
C TYR A 197 -22.75 12.43 -5.29
N GLN A 198 -22.61 11.13 -5.02
CA GLN A 198 -23.71 10.17 -4.96
C GLN A 198 -23.54 9.27 -3.74
N THR A 199 -24.63 9.04 -3.03
CA THR A 199 -24.68 8.17 -1.85
C THR A 199 -26.12 7.70 -1.64
N ASN A 200 -26.30 6.55 -0.98
CA ASN A 200 -27.59 6.05 -0.53
C ASN A 200 -27.71 6.00 1.00
N GLN A 201 -26.81 6.70 1.68
CA GLN A 201 -26.69 6.79 3.13
C GLN A 201 -27.29 8.08 3.67
#